data_AF-A0A5B2TAN7-F1
#
_entry.id   AF-A0A5B2TAN7-F1
#
_cell.length_a   1.000
_cell.length_b   1.000
_cell.length_c   1.000
_cell.angle_alpha   90.00
_cell.angle_beta   90.00
_cell.angle_gamma   90.00
#
_symmetry.space_group_name_H-M   'P 1'
#
loop_
_entity.id
_entity.type
_entity.pdbx_description
1 polymer ?
#
loop_
_entity_poly.entity_id
_entity_poly.type
_entity_poly.pdbx_seq_one_letter_code
_entity_poly.pdbx_strand_id
1 'polypeptide(L)'
;MLLRHLRRLSASRQSHIIGRSLLKGVRSDPDGHVLLFDSPGHIINPMLQPDIPINYETSFSYISGVTIQPWVWIVSAEHAAKDLQSFVAESREKGSPVIFGSSGIGSAEHLAGELLG
;
A
#
# COMPACT_ATOMS: atom_id res chain seq x y z
N MET A 1 -10.90 21.69 -1.69
CA MET A 1 -12.02 20.90 -1.14
C MET A 1 -12.35 19.68 -2.00
N LEU A 2 -12.42 19.81 -3.34
CA LEU A 2 -12.71 18.72 -4.29
C LEU A 2 -11.68 17.56 -4.30
N LEU A 3 -10.38 17.88 -4.25
CA LEU A 3 -9.29 16.90 -4.24
C LEU A 3 -9.27 15.99 -2.99
N ARG A 4 -9.67 16.52 -1.82
CA ARG A 4 -9.81 15.72 -0.59
C ARG A 4 -10.97 14.72 -0.68
N HIS A 5 -12.02 15.07 -1.42
CA HIS A 5 -13.18 14.21 -1.63
C HIS A 5 -12.87 13.07 -2.61
N LEU A 6 -12.12 13.35 -3.68
CA LEU A 6 -11.66 12.34 -4.65
C LEU A 6 -10.68 11.33 -4.05
N ARG A 7 -9.76 11.78 -3.18
CA ARG A 7 -8.85 10.87 -2.44
C ARG A 7 -9.62 9.92 -1.52
N ARG A 8 -10.66 10.39 -0.82
CA ARG A 8 -11.52 9.54 0.02
C ARG A 8 -12.34 8.53 -0.80
N LEU A 9 -12.81 8.91 -1.99
CA LEU A 9 -13.57 8.03 -2.89
C LEU A 9 -12.71 6.94 -3.54
N SER A 10 -11.45 7.23 -3.86
CA SER A 10 -10.51 6.24 -4.40
C SER A 10 -10.13 5.19 -3.34
N ALA A 11 -9.73 5.65 -2.15
CA ALA A 11 -9.43 4.77 -1.03
C ALA A 11 -10.63 3.90 -0.65
N SER A 12 -11.85 4.48 -0.56
CA SER A 12 -13.04 3.72 -0.17
C SER A 12 -13.42 2.63 -1.16
N ARG A 13 -13.21 2.84 -2.48
CA ARG A 13 -13.47 1.81 -3.51
C ARG A 13 -12.45 0.68 -3.47
N GLN A 14 -11.16 0.98 -3.34
CA GLN A 14 -10.09 -0.02 -3.32
C GLN A 14 -10.18 -0.90 -2.06
N SER A 15 -10.43 -0.27 -0.91
CA SER A 15 -10.77 -0.91 0.37
C SER A 15 -11.97 -1.86 0.27
N HIS A 16 -12.97 -1.51 -0.54
CA HIS A 16 -14.18 -2.33 -0.70
C HIS A 16 -13.95 -3.62 -1.50
N ILE A 17 -13.03 -3.60 -2.48
CA ILE A 17 -12.71 -4.76 -3.31
C ILE A 17 -11.85 -5.75 -2.51
N ILE A 18 -10.78 -5.26 -1.88
CA ILE A 18 -9.86 -6.07 -1.08
C ILE A 18 -10.60 -6.72 0.09
N GLY A 19 -11.37 -5.93 0.86
CA GLY A 19 -12.14 -6.46 1.99
C GLY A 19 -13.13 -7.56 1.60
N ARG A 20 -13.80 -7.46 0.44
CA ARG A 20 -14.72 -8.50 -0.03
C ARG A 20 -14.00 -9.78 -0.43
N SER A 21 -12.86 -9.69 -1.11
CA SER A 21 -12.07 -10.87 -1.49
C SER A 21 -11.49 -11.58 -0.27
N LEU A 22 -11.00 -10.84 0.72
CA LEU A 22 -10.51 -11.40 1.97
C LEU A 22 -11.62 -12.10 2.75
N LEU A 23 -12.80 -11.48 2.90
CA LEU A 23 -13.94 -12.11 3.57
C LEU A 23 -14.43 -13.38 2.87
N LYS A 24 -14.36 -13.42 1.54
CA LYS A 24 -14.65 -14.65 0.79
C LYS A 24 -13.64 -15.75 1.10
N GLY A 25 -12.35 -15.42 1.15
CA GLY A 25 -11.29 -16.38 1.50
C GLY A 25 -11.40 -16.90 2.93
N VAL A 26 -11.71 -16.04 3.91
CA VAL A 26 -11.88 -16.48 5.31
C VAL A 26 -13.13 -17.35 5.50
N ARG A 27 -14.15 -17.18 4.65
CA ARG A 27 -15.40 -17.94 4.71
C ARG A 27 -15.43 -19.20 3.83
N SER A 28 -14.40 -19.45 3.03
CA SER A 28 -14.36 -20.66 2.21
C SER A 28 -14.06 -21.88 3.06
N ASP A 29 -14.46 -23.06 2.58
CA ASP A 29 -14.07 -24.31 3.20
C ASP A 29 -12.54 -24.45 3.22
N PRO A 30 -11.93 -24.92 4.32
CA PRO A 30 -10.47 -25.05 4.46
C PRO A 30 -9.96 -26.32 3.75
N ASP A 31 -10.34 -26.52 2.50
CA ASP A 31 -10.03 -27.72 1.69
C ASP A 31 -8.85 -27.51 0.71
N GLY A 32 -8.31 -26.30 0.65
CA GLY A 32 -7.17 -25.94 -0.20
C GLY A 32 -7.53 -25.52 -1.64
N HIS A 33 -8.81 -25.49 -2.02
CA HIS A 33 -9.24 -25.02 -3.34
C HIS A 33 -9.30 -23.49 -3.47
N VAL A 34 -9.22 -22.77 -2.35
CA VAL A 34 -9.15 -21.31 -2.31
C VAL A 34 -7.85 -20.89 -1.64
N LEU A 35 -7.02 -20.16 -2.39
CA LEU A 35 -5.77 -19.60 -1.90
C LEU A 35 -5.79 -18.07 -1.99
N LEU A 36 -5.25 -17.41 -0.98
CA LEU A 36 -4.99 -15.98 -1.00
C LEU A 36 -3.55 -15.73 -1.45
N PHE A 37 -3.39 -14.98 -2.54
CA PHE A 37 -2.11 -14.41 -2.94
C PHE A 37 -2.11 -12.93 -2.57
N ASP A 38 -1.24 -12.53 -1.64
CA ASP A 38 -1.23 -11.17 -1.09
C ASP A 38 0.19 -10.65 -0.89
N SER A 39 0.38 -9.37 -1.17
CA SER A 39 1.58 -8.58 -0.89
C SER A 39 1.26 -7.10 -1.13
N PRO A 40 1.48 -6.18 -0.17
CA PRO A 40 1.70 -6.31 1.27
C PRO A 40 0.40 -6.10 2.10
N GLY A 41 -0.78 -6.38 1.52
CA GLY A 41 -2.08 -6.01 2.08
C GLY A 41 -2.33 -6.53 3.51
N HIS A 42 -1.85 -7.73 3.82
CA HIS A 42 -2.01 -8.36 5.13
C HIS A 42 -1.39 -7.57 6.30
N ILE A 43 -0.40 -6.72 6.05
CA ILE A 43 0.19 -5.85 7.09
C ILE A 43 -0.53 -4.48 7.11
N ILE A 44 -0.83 -3.93 5.93
CA ILE A 44 -1.32 -2.54 5.82
C ILE A 44 -2.81 -2.43 6.14
N ASN A 45 -3.63 -3.40 5.71
CA ASN A 45 -5.08 -3.32 5.84
C ASN A 45 -5.54 -3.19 7.30
N PRO A 46 -5.00 -3.93 8.29
CA PRO A 46 -5.37 -3.74 9.69
C PRO A 46 -5.10 -2.31 10.21
N MET A 47 -4.07 -1.63 9.68
CA MET A 47 -3.72 -0.27 10.09
C MET A 47 -4.65 0.79 9.48
N LEU A 48 -5.16 0.54 8.27
CA LEU A 48 -6.01 1.49 7.54
C LEU A 48 -7.51 1.21 7.70
N GLN A 49 -7.87 -0.01 8.06
CA GLN A 49 -9.24 -0.49 8.19
C GLN A 49 -9.41 -1.19 9.55
N PRO A 50 -9.44 -0.43 10.66
CA PRO A 50 -9.51 -1.02 12.01
C PRO A 50 -10.75 -1.89 12.24
N ASP A 51 -11.84 -1.62 11.50
CA ASP A 51 -13.09 -2.37 11.59
C ASP A 51 -13.16 -3.59 10.65
N ILE A 52 -12.06 -3.95 9.97
CA ILE A 52 -12.05 -5.16 9.15
C ILE A 52 -12.22 -6.38 10.07
N PRO A 53 -13.22 -7.25 9.88
CA PRO A 53 -13.49 -8.37 10.80
C PRO A 53 -12.61 -9.58 10.43
N ILE A 54 -11.32 -9.34 10.24
CA ILE A 54 -10.32 -10.33 9.83
C ILE A 54 -9.09 -10.16 10.71
N ASN A 55 -8.71 -11.24 11.40
CA ASN A 55 -7.40 -11.33 12.05
C ASN A 55 -6.48 -12.16 11.16
N TYR A 56 -5.54 -11.52 10.47
CA TYR A 56 -4.65 -12.21 9.53
C TYR A 56 -3.78 -13.31 10.17
N GLU A 57 -3.47 -13.21 11.47
CA GLU A 57 -2.67 -14.21 12.18
C GLU A 57 -3.40 -15.53 12.37
N THR A 58 -4.74 -15.49 12.46
CA THR A 58 -5.57 -16.66 12.78
C THR A 58 -6.54 -17.05 11.67
N SER A 59 -6.81 -16.15 10.72
CA SER A 59 -7.78 -16.39 9.63
C SER A 59 -7.19 -17.11 8.42
N PHE A 60 -5.86 -17.21 8.35
CA PHE A 60 -5.16 -17.86 7.23
C PHE A 60 -4.01 -18.73 7.74
N SER A 61 -3.77 -19.86 7.06
CA SER A 61 -2.55 -20.64 7.22
C SER A 61 -1.53 -20.23 6.16
N TYR A 62 -0.34 -19.81 6.59
CA TYR A 62 0.74 -19.46 5.68
C TYR A 62 1.27 -20.70 4.94
N ILE A 63 1.40 -20.61 3.62
CA ILE A 63 1.94 -21.68 2.78
C ILE A 63 3.40 -21.39 2.45
N SER A 64 3.68 -20.30 1.74
CA SER A 64 5.02 -19.92 1.34
C SER A 64 5.10 -18.47 0.85
N GLY A 65 6.32 -17.94 0.80
CA GLY A 65 6.65 -16.70 0.13
C GLY A 65 7.01 -17.02 -1.32
N VAL A 66 6.35 -16.38 -2.26
CA VAL A 66 6.54 -16.66 -3.70
C VAL A 66 7.67 -15.81 -4.28
N THR A 67 7.81 -14.56 -3.84
CA THR A 67 8.87 -13.66 -4.31
C THR A 67 9.15 -12.54 -3.30
N ILE A 68 10.31 -11.91 -3.46
CA ILE A 68 10.67 -10.66 -2.79
C ILE A 68 10.99 -9.66 -3.91
N GLN A 69 10.24 -8.56 -3.96
CA GLN A 69 10.44 -7.50 -4.93
C GLN A 69 10.95 -6.24 -4.23
N PRO A 70 12.09 -5.66 -4.65
CA PRO A 70 12.52 -4.37 -4.12
C PRO A 70 11.67 -3.25 -4.70
N TRP A 71 11.33 -2.28 -3.85
CA TRP A 71 10.76 -1.00 -4.27
C TRP A 71 11.90 -0.02 -4.59
N VAL A 72 11.77 0.70 -5.69
CA VAL A 72 12.79 1.66 -6.14
C VAL A 72 12.19 3.04 -6.33
N TRP A 73 12.94 4.06 -5.93
CA TRP A 73 12.63 5.46 -6.19
C TRP A 73 13.19 5.87 -7.56
N ILE A 74 12.35 6.46 -8.38
CA ILE A 74 12.70 6.88 -9.74
C ILE A 74 12.33 8.35 -9.91
N VAL A 75 13.27 9.12 -10.46
CA VAL A 75 13.08 10.52 -10.87
C VAL A 75 13.34 10.65 -12.37
N SER A 76 12.98 11.80 -12.96
CA SER A 76 13.38 12.13 -14.33
C SER A 76 14.91 12.07 -14.47
N ALA A 77 15.41 11.65 -15.63
CA ALA A 77 16.85 11.62 -15.91
C ALA A 77 17.51 13.02 -15.78
N GLU A 78 16.74 14.09 -16.04
CA GLU A 78 17.18 15.48 -15.92
C GLU A 78 17.11 16.03 -14.49
N HIS A 79 16.58 15.26 -13.53
CA HIS A 79 16.46 15.69 -12.15
C HIS A 79 17.84 15.87 -11.50
N ALA A 80 17.95 16.90 -10.63
CA ALA A 80 19.20 17.28 -9.99
C ALA A 80 19.67 16.23 -8.97
N ALA A 81 18.76 15.72 -8.14
CA ALA A 81 19.04 14.64 -7.19
C ALA A 81 19.71 13.42 -7.85
N LYS A 82 20.80 12.93 -7.24
CA LYS A 82 21.58 11.77 -7.69
C LYS A 82 21.47 10.56 -6.75
N ASP A 83 20.87 10.78 -5.60
CA ASP A 83 20.58 9.78 -4.60
C ASP A 83 19.35 10.23 -3.78
N LEU A 84 18.86 9.33 -2.92
CA LEU A 84 17.70 9.63 -2.08
C LEU A 84 17.98 10.76 -1.08
N GLN A 85 19.22 10.89 -0.59
CA GLN A 85 19.58 11.88 0.41
C GLN A 85 19.52 13.30 -0.16
N SER A 86 20.08 13.52 -1.35
CA SER A 86 20.01 14.78 -2.10
C SER A 86 18.58 15.10 -2.51
N PHE A 87 17.76 14.10 -2.88
CA PHE A 87 16.33 14.29 -3.15
C PHE A 87 15.56 14.82 -1.92
N VAL A 88 15.77 14.20 -0.76
CA VAL A 88 15.11 14.62 0.50
C VAL A 88 15.60 15.99 0.98
N ALA A 89 16.90 16.29 0.81
CA ALA A 89 17.43 17.61 1.13
C ALA A 89 16.79 18.69 0.25
N GLU A 90 16.75 18.46 -1.06
CA GLU A 90 16.13 19.37 -2.03
C GLU A 90 14.64 19.60 -1.75
N SER A 91 13.90 18.54 -1.38
CA SER A 91 12.48 18.67 -1.07
C SER A 91 12.22 19.52 0.17
N ARG A 92 13.05 19.36 1.21
CA ARG A 92 12.98 20.15 2.46
C ARG A 92 13.32 21.63 2.22
N GLU A 93 14.35 21.92 1.43
CA GLU A 93 14.76 23.30 1.10
C GLU A 93 13.71 24.06 0.31
N LYS A 94 13.05 23.39 -0.65
CA LYS A 94 12.00 24.01 -1.48
C LYS A 94 10.72 24.33 -0.69
N GLY A 95 10.59 23.85 0.55
CA GLY A 95 9.43 24.10 1.42
C GLY A 95 8.08 23.62 0.86
N SER A 96 8.10 22.88 -0.24
CA SER A 96 6.93 22.37 -0.94
C SER A 96 6.85 20.86 -0.76
N PRO A 97 5.67 20.28 -0.52
CA PRO A 97 5.53 18.83 -0.34
C PRO A 97 6.06 18.06 -1.55
N VAL A 98 6.73 16.94 -1.30
CA VAL A 98 7.11 16.00 -2.36
C VAL A 98 5.86 15.50 -3.07
N ILE A 99 5.80 15.68 -4.39
CA ILE A 99 4.76 15.08 -5.22
C ILE A 99 5.34 13.80 -5.80
N PHE A 100 4.70 12.66 -5.51
CA PHE A 100 5.12 11.35 -5.98
C PHE A 100 3.93 10.52 -6.46
N GLY A 101 4.20 9.57 -7.35
CA GLY A 101 3.21 8.60 -7.82
C GLY A 101 3.17 7.37 -6.92
N SER A 102 1.98 6.81 -6.71
CA SER A 102 1.78 5.51 -6.04
C SER A 102 0.63 4.75 -6.70
N SER A 103 0.54 3.45 -6.43
CA SER A 103 -0.56 2.61 -6.91
C SER A 103 -1.89 2.86 -6.16
N GLY A 104 -1.88 3.64 -5.08
CA GLY A 104 -3.06 4.07 -4.34
C GLY A 104 -2.79 4.30 -2.86
N ILE A 105 -3.78 4.85 -2.16
CA ILE A 105 -3.70 5.04 -0.70
C ILE A 105 -3.58 3.67 -0.03
N GLY A 106 -2.52 3.49 0.75
CA GLY A 106 -2.26 2.24 1.47
C GLY A 106 -1.46 1.22 0.70
N SER A 107 -0.89 1.59 -0.45
CA SER A 107 0.16 0.78 -1.07
C SER A 107 1.52 0.99 -0.38
N ALA A 108 2.47 0.08 -0.61
CA ALA A 108 3.83 0.26 -0.11
C ALA A 108 4.49 1.54 -0.65
N GLU A 109 4.26 1.91 -1.91
CA GLU A 109 4.83 3.13 -2.48
C GLU A 109 4.20 4.39 -1.87
N HIS A 110 2.91 4.34 -1.50
CA HIS A 110 2.25 5.42 -0.77
C HIS A 110 2.89 5.64 0.59
N LEU A 111 3.02 4.57 1.39
CA LEU A 111 3.66 4.67 2.71
C LEU A 111 5.12 5.11 2.60
N ALA A 112 5.86 4.60 1.62
CA ALA A 112 7.24 5.00 1.39
C ALA A 112 7.37 6.49 1.11
N GLY A 113 6.46 7.08 0.32
CA GLY A 113 6.50 8.51 0.06
C GLY A 113 6.06 9.38 1.23
N GLU A 114 5.12 8.91 2.05
CA GLU A 114 4.78 9.60 3.31
C GLU A 114 5.97 9.63 4.29
N LEU A 115 6.86 8.65 4.26
CA LEU A 115 8.10 8.66 5.08
C LEU A 115 9.15 9.68 4.61
N LEU A 116 9.04 10.21 3.39
CA LEU A 116 9.97 11.23 2.87
C LEU A 116 9.53 12.67 3.20
N GLY A 117 8.31 12.85 3.70
CA GLY A 117 7.71 14.14 4.06
C GLY A 117 8.04 14.59 5.47
#